data_AF-A0A7L5EA90-F1
#
_entry.id   AF-A0A7L5EA90-F1
#
_cell.length_a   1.000
_cell.length_b   1.000
_cell.length_c   1.000
_cell.angle_alpha   90.00
_cell.angle_beta   90.00
_cell.angle_gamma   90.00
#
_symmetry.space_group_name_H-M   'P 1'
#
loop_
_entity.id
_entity.type
_entity.pdbx_description
1 polymer ?
#
loop_
_entity_poly.entity_id
_entity_poly.type
_entity_poly.pdbx_seq_one_letter_code
_entity_poly.pdbx_strand_id
1 'polypeptide(L)'
;MKKIIDYLFYRYYLVCLKNEEFPRFGAACILSEVISITYMFASFIFSFFLTGDFFFSYMSKLTILIVWIIGFILPWIVVYIYYNKKRTLVLFEKFQDNIYNAKYSDKAVLSIRYIVLTVGLLLMLFLSQFQ
;
A
#
# COMPACT_ATOMS: atom_id res chain seq x y z
N MET A 1 -9.75 -7.35 -9.14
CA MET A 1 -8.77 -6.58 -8.34
C MET A 1 -8.98 -6.67 -6.82
N LYS A 2 -10.21 -6.53 -6.27
CA LYS A 2 -10.48 -6.65 -4.81
C LYS A 2 -9.94 -7.94 -4.16
N LYS A 3 -9.93 -9.06 -4.89
CA LYS A 3 -9.45 -10.37 -4.38
C LYS A 3 -7.98 -10.37 -3.92
N ILE A 4 -7.09 -9.62 -4.57
CA ILE A 4 -5.66 -9.59 -4.22
C ILE A 4 -5.42 -8.72 -2.99
N ILE A 5 -6.03 -7.54 -2.91
CA ILE A 5 -5.91 -6.64 -1.76
C ILE A 5 -6.50 -7.32 -0.50
N ASP A 6 -7.67 -7.95 -0.62
CA ASP A 6 -8.29 -8.73 0.45
C ASP A 6 -7.39 -9.89 0.91
N TYR A 7 -6.73 -10.57 -0.03
CA TYR A 7 -5.77 -11.64 0.27
C TYR A 7 -4.50 -11.11 0.96
N LEU A 8 -3.95 -9.98 0.50
CA LEU A 8 -2.80 -9.35 1.14
C LEU A 8 -3.13 -8.91 2.57
N PHE A 9 -4.30 -8.29 2.78
CA PHE A 9 -4.76 -7.96 4.13
C PHE A 9 -4.83 -9.20 5.02
N TYR A 10 -5.43 -10.29 4.53
CA TYR A 10 -5.49 -11.56 5.25
C TYR A 10 -4.10 -12.10 5.60
N ARG A 11 -3.16 -12.07 4.66
CA ARG A 11 -1.79 -12.54 4.92
C ARG A 11 -1.06 -11.66 5.93
N TYR A 12 -1.16 -10.34 5.84
CA TYR A 12 -0.60 -9.43 6.85
C TYR A 12 -1.23 -9.65 8.22
N TYR A 13 -2.54 -9.90 8.28
CA TYR A 13 -3.23 -10.24 9.52
C TYR A 13 -2.65 -11.50 10.17
N LEU A 14 -2.44 -12.56 9.38
CA LEU A 14 -1.81 -13.79 9.90
C LEU A 14 -0.39 -13.55 10.39
N VAL A 15 0.40 -12.74 9.68
CA VAL A 15 1.77 -12.41 10.10
C VAL A 15 1.76 -11.70 11.44
N CYS A 16 0.95 -10.65 11.59
CA CYS A 16 0.82 -9.94 12.87
C CYS A 16 0.26 -10.84 13.98
N LEU A 17 -0.65 -11.77 13.66
CA LEU A 17 -1.16 -12.75 14.61
C LEU A 17 -0.06 -13.71 15.11
N LYS A 18 0.81 -14.20 14.20
CA LYS A 18 1.94 -15.07 14.54
C LYS A 18 3.00 -14.36 15.40
N ASN A 19 3.14 -13.05 15.22
CA ASN A 19 4.10 -12.23 15.95
C ASN A 19 3.53 -11.67 17.27
N GLU A 20 2.34 -12.09 17.69
CA GLU A 20 1.66 -11.61 18.91
C GLU A 20 1.42 -10.08 18.95
N GLU A 21 1.34 -9.45 17.77
CA GLU A 21 1.01 -8.02 17.62
C GLU A 21 -0.51 -7.79 17.56
N PHE A 22 -0.95 -6.54 17.52
CA PHE A 22 -2.36 -6.20 17.25
C PHE A 22 -2.75 -6.54 15.80
N PRO A 23 -3.41 -7.68 15.50
CA PRO A 23 -3.34 -8.25 14.16
C PRO A 23 -4.09 -7.43 13.10
N ARG A 24 -5.27 -6.93 13.47
CA ARG A 24 -6.07 -6.07 12.60
C ARG A 24 -5.41 -4.71 12.38
N PHE A 25 -4.87 -4.13 13.45
CA PHE A 25 -4.22 -2.84 13.36
C PHE A 25 -2.95 -2.95 12.51
N GLY A 26 -2.03 -3.85 12.86
CA GLY A 26 -0.79 -4.08 12.11
C GLY A 26 -1.02 -4.41 10.63
N ALA A 27 -1.99 -5.27 10.31
CA ALA A 27 -2.35 -5.55 8.92
C ALA A 27 -2.86 -4.32 8.16
N ALA A 28 -3.66 -3.47 8.83
CA ALA A 28 -4.12 -2.21 8.26
C ALA A 28 -2.95 -1.25 8.06
N CYS A 29 -2.00 -1.16 8.99
CA CYS A 29 -0.79 -0.35 8.87
C CYS A 29 0.00 -0.73 7.61
N ILE A 30 0.34 -2.01 7.49
CA ILE A 30 1.18 -2.54 6.40
C ILE A 30 0.49 -2.35 5.05
N LEU A 31 -0.80 -2.67 4.95
CA LEU A 31 -1.52 -2.49 3.69
C LEU A 31 -1.65 -1.01 3.32
N SER A 32 -1.89 -0.15 4.29
CA SER A 32 -1.99 1.30 4.06
C SER A 32 -0.65 1.88 3.63
N GLU A 33 0.47 1.42 4.19
CA GLU A 33 1.81 1.79 3.73
C GLU A 33 2.01 1.49 2.25
N VAL A 34 1.64 0.27 1.80
CA VAL A 34 1.72 -0.10 0.37
C VAL A 34 0.87 0.82 -0.50
N ILE A 35 -0.35 1.16 -0.06
CA ILE A 35 -1.25 2.07 -0.78
C ILE A 35 -0.66 3.48 -0.83
N SER A 36 -0.12 3.99 0.28
CA SER A 36 0.46 5.33 0.38
C SER A 36 1.72 5.46 -0.49
N ILE A 37 2.60 4.46 -0.49
CA ILE A 37 3.78 4.43 -1.38
C ILE A 37 3.33 4.43 -2.85
N THR A 38 2.34 3.60 -3.19
CA THR A 38 1.79 3.56 -4.56
C THR A 38 1.20 4.90 -4.96
N TYR A 39 0.43 5.54 -4.08
CA TYR A 39 -0.16 6.85 -4.30
C TYR A 39 0.92 7.93 -4.51
N MET A 40 1.99 7.91 -3.71
CA MET A 40 3.10 8.85 -3.82
C MET A 40 3.75 8.77 -5.21
N PHE A 41 4.14 7.57 -5.67
CA PHE A 41 4.74 7.42 -6.98
C PHE A 41 3.78 7.73 -8.12
N ALA A 42 2.51 7.34 -8.02
CA ALA A 42 1.49 7.70 -9.00
C ALA A 42 1.35 9.23 -9.11
N SER A 43 1.40 9.93 -7.98
CA SER A 43 1.34 11.40 -7.91
C SER A 43 2.56 12.06 -8.56
N PHE A 44 3.77 11.53 -8.32
CA PHE A 44 4.99 12.02 -8.94
C PHE A 44 5.01 11.81 -10.45
N ILE A 45 4.65 10.62 -10.90
CA ILE A 45 4.59 10.30 -12.33
C ILE A 45 3.53 11.16 -13.02
N PHE A 46 2.37 11.35 -12.37
CA PHE A 46 1.34 12.24 -12.88
C PHE A 46 1.82 13.70 -12.99
N SER A 47 2.55 14.20 -11.98
CA SER A 47 3.18 15.53 -12.05
C SER A 47 4.15 15.63 -13.24
N PHE A 48 5.01 14.63 -13.42
CA PHE A 48 5.98 14.60 -14.52
C PHE A 48 5.32 14.73 -15.89
N PHE A 49 4.24 13.98 -16.14
CA PHE A 49 3.51 14.08 -17.40
C PHE A 49 2.79 15.42 -17.60
N LEU A 50 2.42 16.12 -16.53
CA LEU A 50 1.76 17.42 -16.61
C LEU A 50 2.74 18.58 -16.78
N THR A 51 3.90 18.54 -16.11
CA THR A 51 4.78 19.71 -15.99
C THR A 51 6.23 19.46 -16.35
N GLY A 52 6.62 18.23 -16.68
CA GLY A 52 8.02 17.83 -16.89
C GLY A 52 8.81 17.64 -15.59
N ASP A 53 8.20 17.90 -14.43
CA ASP A 53 8.82 17.77 -13.11
C ASP A 53 8.07 16.75 -12.25
N PHE A 54 8.80 15.84 -11.59
CA PHE A 54 8.21 14.86 -10.66
C PHE A 54 7.58 15.49 -9.43
N PHE A 55 8.16 16.58 -8.96
CA PHE A 55 7.69 17.28 -7.78
C PHE A 55 6.72 18.38 -8.22
N PHE A 56 5.69 18.61 -7.41
CA PHE A 56 4.65 19.61 -7.64
C PHE A 56 5.17 21.06 -7.53
N SER A 57 6.17 21.43 -8.34
CA SER A 57 6.88 22.71 -8.32
C SER A 57 5.95 23.89 -8.63
N TYR A 58 4.91 23.65 -9.42
CA TYR A 58 3.89 24.64 -9.80
C TYR A 58 2.78 24.84 -8.75
N MET A 59 2.67 23.96 -7.74
CA MET A 59 1.62 24.04 -6.73
C MET A 59 2.05 24.83 -5.49
N SER A 60 1.09 25.44 -4.79
CA SER A 60 1.36 26.09 -3.51
C SER A 60 1.81 25.08 -2.45
N LYS A 61 2.69 25.50 -1.53
CA LYS A 61 3.15 24.65 -0.41
C LYS A 61 1.98 24.07 0.42
N LEU A 62 0.91 24.84 0.57
CA LEU A 62 -0.29 24.39 1.28
C LEU A 62 -1.01 23.27 0.53
N THR A 63 -1.18 23.41 -0.79
CA THR A 63 -1.78 22.37 -1.64
C THR A 63 -0.98 21.09 -1.60
N ILE A 64 0.35 21.20 -1.70
CA ILE A 64 1.27 20.07 -1.57
C ILE A 64 1.02 19.38 -0.23
N LEU A 65 1.07 20.11 0.88
CA LEU A 65 0.83 19.55 2.21
C LEU A 65 -0.52 18.81 2.33
N ILE A 66 -1.59 19.37 1.78
CA ILE A 66 -2.92 18.75 1.79
C ILE A 66 -2.90 17.43 1.01
N VAL A 67 -2.29 17.40 -0.17
CA VAL A 67 -2.15 16.20 -1.00
C VAL A 67 -1.38 15.10 -0.25
N TRP A 68 -0.29 15.47 0.43
CA TRP A 68 0.47 14.53 1.26
C TRP A 68 -0.34 14.01 2.45
N ILE A 69 -1.05 14.88 3.18
CA ILE A 69 -1.92 14.45 4.30
C ILE A 69 -2.98 13.48 3.81
N ILE A 70 -3.66 13.79 2.70
CA ILE A 70 -4.67 12.91 2.11
C ILE A 70 -4.03 11.59 1.68
N GLY A 71 -2.87 11.64 1.02
CA GLY A 71 -2.17 10.46 0.51
C GLY A 71 -1.64 9.51 1.58
N PHE A 72 -1.33 10.01 2.78
CA PHE A 72 -0.70 9.21 3.84
C PHE A 72 -1.64 8.88 5.00
N ILE A 73 -2.49 9.81 5.42
CA ILE A 73 -3.39 9.63 6.58
C ILE A 73 -4.70 8.95 6.17
N LEU A 74 -5.29 9.34 5.04
CA LEU A 74 -6.60 8.83 4.63
C LEU A 74 -6.59 7.31 4.35
N PRO A 75 -5.57 6.70 3.69
CA PRO A 75 -5.54 5.27 3.45
C PRO A 75 -5.63 4.46 4.74
N TRP A 76 -4.94 4.89 5.80
CA TRP A 76 -4.98 4.25 7.10
C TRP A 76 -6.39 4.19 7.68
N ILE A 77 -7.09 5.32 7.69
CA ILE A 77 -8.46 5.43 8.20
C ILE A 77 -9.39 4.53 7.37
N VAL A 78 -9.31 4.63 6.04
CA VAL A 78 -10.18 3.89 5.12
C VAL A 78 -9.96 2.38 5.25
N VAL A 79 -8.71 1.90 5.22
CA VAL A 79 -8.37 0.48 5.34
C VAL A 79 -8.84 -0.07 6.68
N TYR A 80 -8.60 0.64 7.78
CA TYR A 80 -8.97 0.19 9.11
C TYR A 80 -10.50 0.07 9.30
N ILE A 81 -11.27 1.04 8.77
CA ILE A 81 -12.74 1.00 8.80
C ILE A 81 -13.26 -0.11 7.88
N TYR A 82 -12.70 -0.24 6.68
CA TYR A 82 -13.12 -1.22 5.68
C TYR A 82 -12.92 -2.65 6.17
N TYR A 83 -11.75 -2.96 6.73
CA TYR A 83 -11.44 -4.26 7.31
C TYR A 83 -11.84 -4.33 8.79
N ASN A 84 -13.13 -4.14 9.04
CA ASN A 84 -13.71 -4.34 10.37
C ASN A 84 -13.67 -5.82 10.80
N LYS A 85 -13.94 -6.08 12.08
CA LYS A 85 -13.88 -7.44 12.67
C LYS A 85 -14.71 -8.47 11.88
N LYS A 86 -15.94 -8.12 11.47
CA LYS A 86 -16.81 -9.02 10.71
C LYS A 86 -16.19 -9.39 9.36
N ARG A 87 -15.66 -8.41 8.64
CA ARG A 87 -15.00 -8.63 7.35
C ARG A 87 -13.73 -9.47 7.50
N THR A 88 -12.92 -9.23 8.53
CA THR A 88 -11.72 -10.04 8.80
C THR A 88 -12.07 -11.51 8.97
N LEU A 89 -13.14 -11.85 9.71
CA LEU A 89 -13.59 -13.23 9.88
C LEU A 89 -13.98 -13.88 8.55
N VAL A 90 -14.77 -13.18 7.72
CA VAL A 90 -15.15 -13.65 6.38
C VAL A 90 -13.91 -13.90 5.50
N LEU A 91 -12.89 -13.04 5.60
CA LEU A 91 -11.64 -13.24 4.86
C LEU A 91 -10.85 -14.45 5.38
N PHE A 92 -10.88 -14.68 6.69
CA PHE A 92 -10.23 -15.82 7.31
C PHE A 92 -10.83 -17.14 6.81
N GLU A 93 -12.16 -17.30 6.89
CA GLU A 93 -12.86 -18.47 6.36
C GLU A 93 -12.63 -18.67 4.86
N LYS A 94 -12.60 -17.56 4.11
CA LYS A 94 -12.43 -17.61 2.65
C LYS A 94 -11.03 -18.04 2.21
N PHE A 95 -10.00 -17.67 2.96
CA PHE A 95 -8.61 -17.84 2.53
C PHE A 95 -7.80 -18.82 3.38
N GLN A 96 -8.34 -19.40 4.46
CA GLN A 96 -7.62 -20.37 5.31
C GLN A 96 -6.98 -21.52 4.52
N ASP A 97 -7.70 -22.10 3.56
CA ASP A 97 -7.23 -23.26 2.77
C ASP A 97 -6.62 -22.85 1.42
N ASN A 98 -6.28 -21.57 1.25
CA ASN A 98 -5.75 -21.09 -0.02
C ASN A 98 -4.33 -21.64 -0.27
N ILE A 99 -4.13 -22.29 -1.42
CA ILE A 99 -2.83 -22.83 -1.86
C ILE A 99 -1.68 -21.81 -1.82
N TYR A 100 -1.98 -20.52 -2.00
CA TYR A 100 -0.97 -19.47 -1.97
C TYR A 100 -0.43 -19.18 -0.56
N ASN A 101 -1.12 -19.64 0.49
CA ASN A 101 -0.67 -19.54 1.87
C ASN A 101 0.63 -20.31 2.09
N ALA A 102 0.72 -21.53 1.53
CA ALA A 102 1.92 -22.35 1.57
C ALA A 102 2.98 -21.91 0.55
N LYS A 103 2.54 -21.39 -0.61
CA LYS A 103 3.45 -21.02 -1.71
C LYS A 103 4.33 -19.81 -1.40
N TYR A 104 3.75 -18.76 -0.83
CA TYR A 104 4.46 -17.51 -0.53
C TYR A 104 4.78 -17.41 0.95
N SER A 105 6.06 -17.22 1.29
CA SER A 105 6.49 -17.04 2.68
C SER A 105 6.02 -15.71 3.25
N ASP A 106 5.88 -15.64 4.57
CA ASP A 106 5.49 -14.41 5.27
C ASP A 106 6.48 -13.26 5.01
N LYS A 107 7.78 -13.58 4.93
CA LYS A 107 8.83 -12.62 4.54
C LYS A 107 8.63 -12.08 3.12
N ALA A 108 8.27 -12.94 2.17
CA ALA A 108 8.01 -12.52 0.80
C ALA A 108 6.78 -11.61 0.72
N VAL A 109 5.71 -11.92 1.46
CA VAL A 109 4.51 -11.07 1.49
C VAL A 109 4.81 -9.71 2.14
N LEU A 110 5.53 -9.67 3.25
CA LEU A 110 5.99 -8.41 3.86
C LEU A 110 6.90 -7.60 2.93
N SER A 111 7.67 -8.25 2.07
CA SER A 111 8.60 -7.57 1.16
C SER A 111 7.92 -6.75 0.06
N ILE A 112 6.62 -6.93 -0.16
CA ILE A 112 5.85 -6.22 -1.19
C ILE A 112 5.99 -4.70 -1.09
N ARG A 113 6.04 -4.13 0.12
CA ARG A 113 6.25 -2.69 0.32
C ARG A 113 7.56 -2.19 -0.28
N TYR A 114 8.63 -2.98 -0.16
CA TYR A 114 9.93 -2.67 -0.74
C TYR A 114 9.97 -2.89 -2.24
N ILE A 115 9.24 -3.90 -2.74
CA ILE A 115 9.10 -4.13 -4.19
C ILE A 115 8.40 -2.94 -4.83
N VAL A 116 7.27 -2.49 -4.26
CA VAL A 116 6.53 -1.33 -4.77
C VAL A 116 7.39 -0.06 -4.74
N LEU A 117 8.13 0.16 -3.65
CA LEU A 117 9.10 1.26 -3.55
C LEU A 117 10.16 1.18 -4.66
N THR A 118 10.77 0.01 -4.85
CA THR A 118 11.85 -0.20 -5.83
C THR A 118 11.34 0.02 -7.26
N VAL A 119 10.18 -0.54 -7.59
CA VAL A 119 9.55 -0.37 -8.91
C VAL A 119 9.23 1.11 -9.16
N GLY A 120 8.71 1.83 -8.16
CA GLY A 120 8.45 3.26 -8.26
C GLY A 120 9.71 4.07 -8.54
N LEU A 121 10.81 3.80 -7.84
CA LEU A 121 12.11 4.45 -8.06
C LEU A 121 12.67 4.16 -9.46
N LEU A 122 12.62 2.90 -9.90
CA LEU A 122 13.07 2.52 -11.24
C LEU A 122 12.27 3.21 -12.34
N LEU A 123 10.95 3.34 -12.16
CA LEU A 123 10.08 4.07 -13.08
C LEU A 123 10.45 5.56 -13.14
N MET A 124 10.70 6.21 -12.00
CA MET A 124 11.17 7.59 -11.98
C MET A 124 12.52 7.76 -12.66
N LEU A 125 13.49 6.87 -12.40
CA LEU A 125 14.81 6.88 -13.05
C LEU A 125 14.73 6.69 -14.57
N PHE A 126 13.81 5.85 -15.03
CA PHE A 126 13.55 5.67 -16.45
C PHE A 126 12.92 6.95 -17.05
N LEU A 127 11.91 7.51 -16.39
CA LEU A 127 11.21 8.70 -16.86
C LEU A 127 12.10 9.95 -16.86
N SER A 128 13.05 10.07 -15.94
CA SER A 128 14.01 11.19 -15.91
C SER A 128 14.92 11.26 -17.12
N GLN A 129 15.00 10.19 -17.94
CA GLN A 129 15.73 10.22 -19.22
C GLN A 129 15.00 11.05 -20.30
N PHE A 130 13.73 11.38 -20.08
CA PHE A 130 12.88 12.15 -20.99
C PHE A 130 12.64 13.59 -20.51
N GLN A 131 13.28 14.00 -19.41
CA GLN A 131 13.29 15.37 -18.92
C GLN A 131 14.37 16.18 -19.67
#